data_AF-A0A3P1Y3F9-F1
#
_entry.id   AF-A0A3P1Y3F9-F1
#
_cell.length_a   1.000
_cell.length_b   1.000
_cell.length_c   1.000
_cell.angle_alpha   90.00
_cell.angle_beta   90.00
_cell.angle_gamma   90.00
#
_symmetry.space_group_name_H-M   'P 1'
#
loop_
_entity.id
_entity.type
_entity.pdbx_description
1 polymer ?
#
loop_
_entity_poly.entity_id
_entity_poly.type
_entity_poly.pdbx_seq_one_letter_code
_entity_poly.pdbx_strand_id
1 'polypeptide(L)'
;MTPTPTSSPATPVGEPLLEQLARQAAHKSPFWLLDQLHQQLQAQQAQGPLQPAWQGWWDLLRFCLGRQSIALWLAHERAALQRIQALAALAGQEMLADILSQALQGQAQPPLTITFSQLGHEDLHFSTQATEQEHFDGQDWAGTDAAIDLHGEAFAHTVAHLLRDELAQLPWPAAITASAHATLATGGADAHAPQLQTPPHPQRLQGDGPGQPPALHAIIEAHQGLALQALADGASSWLPMQHHSQPAPEPDLLEFYQALWGAPLSSLLAAYASHNGARLFCHGDTVGLQLFAIEQWPQQQAHMLQAARQHGWPEQPDALPDWLHSAVCFAQCGMEREYWILPTQGPLAGCVLLSETDALAGHRRFADAASFFQTLLHAPARILGASGNLRYRKGAALLEPRVRDDFESRLRA
;
A
#
# COMPACT_ATOMS: atom_id res chain seq x y z
N MET A 1 -2.47 -64.48 9.79
CA MET A 1 -2.56 -63.37 8.82
C MET A 1 -2.72 -62.09 9.62
N THR A 2 -1.61 -61.40 9.84
CA THR A 2 -1.52 -60.13 10.58
C THR A 2 -0.72 -59.20 9.67
N PRO A 3 -1.29 -58.08 9.18
CA PRO A 3 -0.58 -57.18 8.30
C PRO A 3 0.39 -56.31 9.11
N THR A 4 1.62 -56.25 8.63
CA THR A 4 2.67 -55.33 9.03
C THR A 4 2.25 -53.90 8.70
N PRO A 5 2.35 -52.92 9.63
CA PRO A 5 2.20 -51.52 9.26
C PRO A 5 3.46 -51.05 8.53
N THR A 6 3.27 -50.64 7.28
CA THR A 6 4.24 -49.96 6.43
C THR A 6 4.54 -48.59 7.05
N SER A 7 5.79 -48.36 7.42
CA SER A 7 6.31 -47.06 7.82
C SER A 7 6.30 -46.13 6.61
N SER A 8 5.44 -45.09 6.66
CA SER A 8 5.54 -43.95 5.75
C SER A 8 6.86 -43.20 5.98
N PRO A 9 7.50 -42.68 4.92
CA PRO A 9 8.75 -41.95 5.04
C PRO A 9 8.53 -40.65 5.82
N ALA A 10 9.46 -40.37 6.72
CA ALA A 10 9.53 -39.11 7.46
C ALA A 10 9.55 -37.93 6.48
N THR A 11 8.66 -36.96 6.71
CA THR A 11 8.64 -35.65 6.06
C THR A 11 10.02 -35.01 6.20
N PRO A 12 10.63 -34.48 5.12
CA PRO A 12 11.94 -33.84 5.23
C PRO A 12 11.85 -32.62 6.14
N VAL A 13 12.84 -32.50 7.02
CA VAL A 13 13.13 -31.32 7.85
C VAL A 13 13.09 -30.08 6.94
N GLY A 14 12.32 -29.07 7.34
CA GLY A 14 12.05 -27.88 6.53
C GLY A 14 13.32 -27.27 5.96
N GLU A 15 13.27 -26.92 4.67
CA GLU A 15 14.36 -26.24 3.98
C GLU A 15 14.80 -25.01 4.79
N PRO A 16 16.13 -24.75 4.91
CA PRO A 16 16.61 -23.57 5.59
C PRO A 16 15.98 -22.33 4.93
N LEU A 17 15.46 -21.41 5.76
CA LEU A 17 14.81 -20.15 5.33
C LEU A 17 15.61 -19.41 4.25
N LEU A 18 16.94 -19.55 4.27
CA LEU A 18 17.86 -18.96 3.32
C LEU A 18 17.74 -19.52 1.89
N GLU A 19 17.51 -20.83 1.74
CA GLU A 19 17.23 -21.43 0.42
C GLU A 19 15.84 -21.05 -0.09
N GLN A 20 14.90 -20.74 0.80
CA GLN A 20 13.59 -20.19 0.45
C GLN A 20 13.71 -18.74 0.01
N LEU A 21 14.42 -17.90 0.79
CA LEU A 21 14.68 -16.50 0.45
C LEU A 21 15.52 -16.38 -0.83
N ALA A 22 16.55 -17.20 -1.03
CA ALA A 22 17.36 -17.21 -2.25
C ALA A 22 16.53 -17.61 -3.49
N ARG A 23 15.63 -18.60 -3.37
CA ARG A 23 14.70 -18.96 -4.45
C ARG A 23 13.69 -17.85 -4.74
N GLN A 24 13.15 -17.22 -3.70
CA GLN A 24 12.17 -16.15 -3.85
C GLN A 24 12.82 -14.88 -4.43
N ALA A 25 14.07 -14.58 -4.06
CA ALA A 25 14.84 -13.45 -4.57
C ALA A 25 15.10 -13.51 -6.09
N ALA A 26 14.97 -14.67 -6.74
CA ALA A 26 15.04 -14.77 -8.20
C ALA A 26 13.83 -14.14 -8.91
N HIS A 27 12.73 -13.91 -8.19
CA HIS A 27 11.44 -13.46 -8.72
C HIS A 27 10.87 -12.27 -7.92
N LYS A 28 11.70 -11.60 -7.13
CA LYS A 28 11.30 -10.52 -6.23
C LYS A 28 12.22 -9.33 -6.39
N SER A 29 11.69 -8.13 -6.12
CA SER A 29 12.50 -6.92 -6.17
C SER A 29 13.70 -6.97 -5.21
N PRO A 30 14.82 -6.31 -5.55
CA PRO A 30 16.00 -6.30 -4.69
C PRO A 30 15.72 -5.66 -3.31
N PHE A 31 14.81 -4.68 -3.24
CA PHE A 31 14.35 -4.07 -1.99
C PHE A 31 13.55 -5.02 -1.08
N TRP A 32 12.73 -5.91 -1.65
CA TRP A 32 12.02 -6.93 -0.87
C TRP A 32 13.00 -7.82 -0.10
N LEU A 33 14.10 -8.22 -0.76
CA LEU A 33 15.13 -9.03 -0.13
C LEU A 33 15.80 -8.29 1.03
N LEU A 34 16.12 -7.01 0.85
CA LEU A 34 16.69 -6.18 1.91
C LEU A 34 15.74 -6.07 3.11
N ASP A 35 14.46 -5.75 2.90
CA ASP A 35 13.52 -5.60 4.00
C ASP A 35 13.27 -6.92 4.75
N GLN A 36 13.10 -8.04 4.04
CA GLN A 36 12.91 -9.35 4.68
C GLN A 36 14.12 -9.75 5.53
N LEU A 37 15.33 -9.53 5.03
CA LEU A 37 16.54 -9.82 5.80
C LEU A 37 16.69 -8.87 6.99
N HIS A 38 16.35 -7.59 6.81
CA HIS A 38 16.34 -6.63 7.92
C HIS A 38 15.37 -7.06 9.03
N GLN A 39 14.13 -7.44 8.70
CA GLN A 39 13.14 -7.90 9.70
C GLN A 39 13.63 -9.13 10.47
N GLN A 40 14.24 -10.10 9.78
CA GLN A 40 14.79 -11.29 10.42
C GLN A 40 15.96 -10.98 11.34
N LEU A 41 16.90 -10.14 10.89
CA LEU A 41 18.03 -9.71 11.70
C LEU A 41 17.59 -8.82 12.87
N GLN A 42 16.55 -8.00 12.70
CA GLN A 42 15.98 -7.20 13.78
C GLN A 42 15.37 -8.09 14.88
N ALA A 43 14.61 -9.12 14.47
CA ALA A 43 14.08 -10.11 15.40
C ALA A 43 15.19 -10.87 16.15
N GLN A 44 16.30 -11.16 15.47
CA GLN A 44 17.48 -11.75 16.10
C GLN A 44 18.16 -10.76 17.07
N GLN A 45 18.32 -9.50 16.67
CA GLN A 45 18.96 -8.47 17.49
C GLN A 45 18.21 -8.26 18.81
N ALA A 46 16.88 -8.41 18.80
CA ALA A 46 16.05 -8.38 19.99
C ALA A 46 16.32 -9.56 20.95
N GLN A 47 16.82 -10.68 20.45
CA GLN A 47 17.14 -11.88 21.24
C GLN A 47 18.61 -11.94 21.67
N GLY A 48 19.49 -11.16 21.03
CA GLY A 48 20.92 -11.10 21.35
C GLY A 48 21.72 -10.38 20.27
N PRO A 49 23.03 -10.12 20.48
CA PRO A 49 23.85 -9.42 19.51
C PRO A 49 23.92 -10.19 18.18
N LEU A 50 23.91 -9.46 17.07
CA LEU A 50 24.14 -10.02 15.74
C LEU A 50 25.53 -10.62 15.65
N GLN A 51 25.68 -11.67 14.83
CA GLN A 51 27.00 -12.24 14.57
C GLN A 51 27.86 -11.22 13.82
N PRO A 52 29.19 -11.20 14.02
CA PRO A 52 30.07 -10.22 13.38
C PRO A 52 29.97 -10.18 11.84
N ALA A 53 29.72 -11.34 11.21
CA ALA A 53 29.52 -11.44 9.77
C ALA A 53 28.30 -10.67 9.25
N TRP A 54 27.27 -10.49 10.10
CA TRP A 54 26.05 -9.77 9.76
C TRP A 54 26.11 -8.28 10.05
N GLN A 55 27.12 -7.80 10.80
CA GLN A 55 27.17 -6.40 11.21
C GLN A 55 27.30 -5.44 10.02
N GLY A 56 28.17 -5.75 9.05
CA GLY A 56 28.32 -4.92 7.85
C GLY A 56 27.06 -4.88 6.99
N TRP A 57 26.39 -6.03 6.86
CA TRP A 57 25.11 -6.15 6.15
C TRP A 57 23.98 -5.43 6.88
N TRP A 58 23.94 -5.51 8.20
CA TRP A 58 22.97 -4.80 9.03
C TRP A 58 23.05 -3.28 8.83
N ASP A 59 24.27 -2.74 8.77
CA ASP A 59 24.48 -1.31 8.50
C ASP A 59 23.98 -0.92 7.10
N LEU A 60 24.32 -1.72 6.09
CA LEU A 60 23.86 -1.50 4.71
C LEU A 60 22.34 -1.60 4.58
N LEU A 61 21.71 -2.57 5.24
CA LEU A 61 20.27 -2.76 5.24
C LEU A 61 19.55 -1.56 5.85
N ARG A 62 19.98 -1.09 7.02
CA ARG A 62 19.40 0.10 7.65
C ARG A 62 19.56 1.35 6.78
N PHE A 63 20.72 1.51 6.15
CA PHE A 63 21.01 2.63 5.28
C PHE A 63 20.13 2.61 4.02
N CYS A 64 20.11 1.50 3.28
CA CYS A 64 19.34 1.37 2.04
C CYS A 64 17.82 1.46 2.26
N LEU A 65 17.33 1.08 3.44
CA LEU A 65 15.91 1.15 3.79
C LEU A 65 15.52 2.48 4.45
N GLY A 66 16.43 3.47 4.52
CA GLY A 66 16.15 4.79 5.11
C GLY A 66 15.69 4.73 6.56
N ARG A 67 16.13 3.73 7.34
CA ARG A 67 15.63 3.50 8.71
C ARG A 67 16.15 4.51 9.74
N GLN A 68 17.11 5.34 9.35
CA GLN A 68 17.82 6.25 10.26
C GLN A 68 18.39 7.44 9.50
N SER A 69 18.15 8.65 10.01
CA SER A 69 18.71 9.90 9.48
C SER A 69 20.24 9.89 9.52
N ILE A 70 20.85 10.52 8.52
CA ILE A 70 22.29 10.75 8.43
C ILE A 70 22.86 11.46 9.66
N ALA A 71 22.08 12.31 10.33
CA ALA A 71 22.47 12.98 11.56
C ALA A 71 22.85 11.96 12.67
N LEU A 72 22.04 10.90 12.82
CA LEU A 72 22.29 9.84 13.80
C LEU A 72 23.47 8.94 13.37
N TRP A 73 23.64 8.69 12.07
CA TRP A 73 24.81 7.99 11.55
C TRP A 73 26.10 8.76 11.86
N LEU A 74 26.11 10.08 11.67
CA LEU A 74 27.26 10.93 11.96
C LEU A 74 27.58 10.99 13.46
N ALA A 75 26.55 11.04 14.31
CA ALA A 75 26.69 11.11 15.76
C ALA A 75 27.25 9.83 16.39
N HIS A 76 26.81 8.66 15.92
CA HIS A 76 27.03 7.40 16.64
C HIS A 76 27.73 6.32 15.81
N GLU A 77 27.67 6.40 14.48
CA GLU A 77 27.99 5.27 13.59
C GLU A 77 28.85 5.68 12.39
N ARG A 78 29.66 6.73 12.57
CA ARG A 78 30.47 7.35 11.50
C ARG A 78 31.37 6.37 10.76
N ALA A 79 31.91 5.36 11.44
CA ALA A 79 32.73 4.32 10.82
C ALA A 79 31.92 3.41 9.87
N ALA A 80 30.64 3.16 10.16
CA ALA A 80 29.74 2.45 9.25
C ALA A 80 29.45 3.29 8.01
N LEU A 81 29.19 4.58 8.21
CA LEU A 81 28.96 5.52 7.11
C LEU A 81 30.16 5.64 6.16
N GLN A 82 31.39 5.63 6.69
CA GLN A 82 32.62 5.58 5.87
C GLN A 82 32.70 4.32 5.00
N ARG A 83 32.29 3.15 5.52
CA ARG A 83 32.25 1.91 4.73
C ARG A 83 31.20 1.98 3.63
N ILE A 84 30.02 2.53 3.94
CA ILE A 84 28.92 2.71 2.99
C ILE A 84 29.35 3.65 1.87
N GLN A 85 29.98 4.78 2.21
CA GLN A 85 30.53 5.73 1.24
C GLN A 85 31.56 5.07 0.30
N ALA A 86 32.50 4.31 0.86
CA ALA A 86 33.49 3.59 0.07
C ALA A 86 32.84 2.55 -0.87
N LEU A 87 31.83 1.83 -0.38
CA LEU A 87 31.09 0.87 -1.21
C LEU A 87 30.29 1.59 -2.31
N ALA A 88 29.66 2.72 -2.03
CA ALA A 88 28.97 3.53 -3.03
C ALA A 88 29.91 3.98 -4.14
N ALA A 89 31.13 4.42 -3.79
CA ALA A 89 32.16 4.78 -4.76
C ALA A 89 32.59 3.58 -5.62
N LEU A 90 32.82 2.42 -5.01
CA LEU A 90 33.18 1.19 -5.72
C LEU A 90 32.06 0.68 -6.64
N ALA A 91 30.81 0.90 -6.24
CA ALA A 91 29.60 0.57 -7.00
C ALA A 91 29.31 1.57 -8.14
N GLY A 92 30.14 2.59 -8.35
CA GLY A 92 29.95 3.62 -9.37
C GLY A 92 28.81 4.60 -9.07
N GLN A 93 28.37 4.68 -7.81
CA GLN A 93 27.32 5.60 -7.36
C GLN A 93 27.93 6.95 -6.96
N GLU A 94 28.51 7.66 -7.93
CA GLU A 94 29.34 8.86 -7.70
C GLU A 94 28.61 9.94 -6.89
N MET A 95 27.38 10.29 -7.28
CA MET A 95 26.58 11.31 -6.58
C MET A 95 26.33 10.95 -5.12
N LEU A 96 25.93 9.70 -4.84
CA LEU A 96 25.72 9.24 -3.48
C LEU A 96 27.04 9.23 -2.68
N ALA A 97 28.12 8.76 -3.28
CA ALA A 97 29.43 8.73 -2.64
C ALA A 97 29.94 10.14 -2.30
N ASP A 98 29.66 11.13 -3.16
CA ASP A 98 30.00 12.53 -2.93
C ASP A 98 29.15 13.15 -1.83
N ILE A 99 27.82 12.92 -1.84
CA ILE A 99 26.92 13.37 -0.77
C ILE A 99 27.39 12.83 0.58
N LEU A 100 27.70 11.53 0.66
CA LEU A 100 28.19 10.90 1.88
C LEU A 100 29.58 11.41 2.28
N SER A 101 30.46 11.71 1.31
CA SER A 101 31.77 12.30 1.57
C SER A 101 31.65 13.70 2.18
N GLN A 102 30.76 14.54 1.64
CA GLN A 102 30.47 15.87 2.18
C GLN A 102 29.86 15.78 3.58
N ALA A 103 28.90 14.86 3.79
CA ALA A 103 28.31 14.62 5.10
C ALA A 103 29.36 14.19 6.12
N LEU A 104 30.26 13.27 5.74
CA LEU A 104 31.39 12.88 6.58
C LEU A 104 32.34 14.06 6.85
N GLN A 105 32.47 15.05 5.97
CA GLN A 105 33.25 16.26 6.24
C GLN A 105 32.51 17.30 7.10
N GLY A 106 31.28 17.01 7.54
CA GLY A 106 30.47 17.91 8.35
C GLY A 106 29.74 18.98 7.53
N GLN A 107 29.55 18.74 6.23
CA GLN A 107 28.86 19.64 5.31
C GLN A 107 27.48 19.06 5.00
N ALA A 108 26.43 19.68 5.54
CA ALA A 108 25.05 19.35 5.17
C ALA A 108 24.70 19.87 3.77
N GLN A 109 23.90 19.11 3.04
CA GLN A 109 23.31 19.55 1.77
C GLN A 109 22.31 20.70 1.99
N PRO A 110 22.15 21.58 1.00
CA PRO A 110 21.12 22.60 1.06
C PRO A 110 19.72 21.97 1.13
N PRO A 111 18.74 22.63 1.77
CA PRO A 111 17.36 22.16 1.82
C PRO A 111 16.80 21.94 0.41
N LEU A 112 16.16 20.78 0.19
CA LEU A 112 15.46 20.51 -1.05
C LEU A 112 14.26 21.45 -1.13
N THR A 113 14.20 22.30 -2.15
CA THR A 113 13.13 23.28 -2.34
C THR A 113 12.30 22.92 -3.56
N ILE A 114 11.01 22.72 -3.36
CA ILE A 114 10.02 22.48 -4.41
C ILE A 114 9.30 23.80 -4.67
N THR A 115 9.39 24.28 -5.91
CA THR A 115 8.73 25.50 -6.36
C THR A 115 7.50 25.14 -7.20
N PHE A 116 6.34 25.65 -6.80
CA PHE A 116 5.11 25.56 -7.58
C PHE A 116 4.80 26.90 -8.21
N SER A 117 4.92 26.96 -9.53
CA SER A 117 4.55 28.14 -10.32
C SER A 117 3.12 28.01 -10.84
N GLN A 118 2.26 28.99 -10.51
CA GLN A 118 0.92 29.10 -11.05
C GLN A 118 0.79 30.37 -11.91
N LEU A 119 0.19 30.22 -13.09
CA LEU A 119 0.09 31.29 -14.09
C LEU A 119 -0.78 32.45 -13.55
N GLY A 120 -0.14 33.58 -13.24
CA GLY A 120 -0.80 34.77 -12.67
C GLY A 120 -0.73 34.90 -11.15
N HIS A 121 -0.02 34.00 -10.46
CA HIS A 121 0.21 34.04 -9.01
C HIS A 121 1.72 34.04 -8.69
N GLU A 122 2.06 34.41 -7.45
CA GLU A 122 3.42 34.28 -6.93
C GLU A 122 3.78 32.80 -6.76
N ASP A 123 5.05 32.47 -7.00
CA ASP A 123 5.57 31.11 -6.83
C ASP A 123 5.49 30.70 -5.35
N LEU A 124 5.00 29.49 -5.09
CA LEU A 124 5.02 28.89 -3.77
C LEU A 124 6.29 28.05 -3.61
N HIS A 125 7.09 28.35 -2.59
CA HIS A 125 8.31 27.62 -2.27
C HIS A 125 8.11 26.79 -1.00
N PHE A 126 8.31 25.47 -1.11
CA PHE A 126 8.31 24.55 0.02
C PHE A 126 9.70 23.96 0.16
N SER A 127 10.33 24.13 1.32
CA SER A 127 11.65 23.57 1.61
C SER A 127 11.53 22.46 2.66
N THR A 128 12.31 21.40 2.52
CA THR A 128 12.47 20.38 3.57
C THR A 128 12.98 21.03 4.84
N GLN A 129 12.39 20.71 5.98
CA GLN A 129 12.81 21.18 7.30
C GLN A 129 13.12 19.98 8.19
N ALA A 130 14.26 20.00 8.88
CA ALA A 130 14.59 18.95 9.83
C ALA A 130 13.69 18.95 11.06
N THR A 131 13.32 17.74 11.48
CA THR A 131 12.87 17.40 12.82
C THR A 131 14.04 17.43 13.82
N GLU A 132 13.78 17.38 15.13
CA GLU A 132 14.84 17.40 16.15
C GLU A 132 15.87 16.27 15.99
N GLN A 133 15.47 15.13 15.44
CA GLN A 133 16.33 13.95 15.24
C GLN A 133 17.25 14.07 14.01
N GLU A 134 16.96 15.01 13.12
CA GLU A 134 17.72 15.30 11.90
C GLU A 134 18.68 16.47 12.10
N HIS A 135 18.81 16.97 13.34
CA HIS A 135 19.81 17.96 13.70
C HIS A 135 21.05 17.30 14.30
N PHE A 136 22.22 17.69 13.81
CA PHE A 136 23.50 17.27 14.37
C PHE A 136 24.55 18.37 14.20
N ASP A 137 25.31 18.63 15.27
CA ASP A 137 26.31 19.70 15.35
C ASP A 137 25.77 21.10 14.98
N GLY A 138 24.51 21.36 15.37
CA GLY A 138 23.83 22.64 15.09
C GLY A 138 23.41 22.85 13.63
N GLN A 139 23.52 21.83 12.78
CA GLN A 139 23.11 21.87 11.37
C GLN A 139 21.85 21.04 11.13
N ASP A 140 21.04 21.47 10.15
CA ASP A 140 19.89 20.74 9.59
C ASP A 140 20.40 19.75 8.54
N TRP A 141 20.14 18.46 8.73
CA TRP A 141 20.55 17.40 7.81
C TRP A 141 19.42 16.87 6.92
N ALA A 142 18.19 17.38 7.00
CA ALA A 142 17.06 16.88 6.22
C ALA A 142 17.26 17.03 4.71
N GLY A 143 17.94 18.10 4.27
CA GLY A 143 18.35 18.24 2.87
C GLY A 143 19.30 17.13 2.41
N THR A 144 20.14 16.62 3.32
CA THR A 144 21.08 15.54 3.04
C THR A 144 20.35 14.19 2.98
N ASP A 145 19.43 13.93 3.91
CA ASP A 145 18.59 12.74 3.89
C ASP A 145 17.74 12.69 2.60
N ALA A 146 17.11 13.79 2.21
CA ALA A 146 16.38 13.89 0.95
C ALA A 146 17.28 13.65 -0.28
N ALA A 147 18.52 14.15 -0.26
CA ALA A 147 19.48 13.91 -1.34
C ALA A 147 19.92 12.43 -1.40
N ILE A 148 20.08 11.79 -0.24
CA ILE A 148 20.36 10.34 -0.16
C ILE A 148 19.19 9.55 -0.73
N ASP A 149 17.94 9.89 -0.39
CA ASP A 149 16.76 9.20 -0.91
C ASP A 149 16.66 9.31 -2.44
N LEU A 150 16.96 10.49 -3.01
CA LEU A 150 16.95 10.73 -4.46
C LEU A 150 18.05 9.94 -5.21
N HIS A 151 19.16 9.63 -4.56
CA HIS A 151 20.33 9.01 -5.18
C HIS A 151 20.65 7.60 -4.65
N GLY A 152 19.86 7.08 -3.71
CA GLY A 152 20.11 5.84 -2.99
C GLY A 152 19.59 4.58 -3.68
N GLU A 153 18.66 4.74 -4.63
CA GLU A 153 17.95 3.61 -5.24
C GLU A 153 18.88 2.63 -5.97
N ALA A 154 19.73 3.13 -6.86
CA ALA A 154 20.66 2.30 -7.63
C ALA A 154 21.72 1.64 -6.72
N PHE A 155 22.07 2.30 -5.61
CA PHE A 155 22.94 1.73 -4.59
C PHE A 155 22.27 0.57 -3.85
N ALA A 156 21.01 0.71 -3.44
CA ALA A 156 20.25 -0.36 -2.81
C ALA A 156 20.10 -1.58 -3.71
N HIS A 157 19.87 -1.38 -5.02
CA HIS A 157 19.89 -2.47 -6.01
C HIS A 157 21.23 -3.21 -6.03
N THR A 158 22.34 -2.46 -6.02
CA THR A 158 23.68 -3.05 -6.00
C THR A 158 23.92 -3.87 -4.72
N VAL A 159 23.56 -3.32 -3.56
CA VAL A 159 23.68 -4.00 -2.26
C VAL A 159 22.85 -5.29 -2.23
N ALA A 160 21.62 -5.26 -2.75
CA ALA A 160 20.76 -6.43 -2.80
C ALA A 160 21.30 -7.52 -3.73
N HIS A 161 21.89 -7.15 -4.87
CA HIS A 161 22.59 -8.11 -5.73
C HIS A 161 23.79 -8.75 -5.04
N LEU A 162 24.65 -7.95 -4.41
CA LEU A 162 25.79 -8.46 -3.64
C LEU A 162 25.33 -9.39 -2.51
N LEU A 163 24.27 -9.00 -1.79
CA LEU A 163 23.71 -9.78 -0.69
C LEU A 163 23.14 -11.11 -1.18
N ARG A 164 22.50 -11.13 -2.36
CA ARG A 164 22.00 -12.36 -2.97
C ARG A 164 23.12 -13.33 -3.33
N ASP A 165 24.21 -12.81 -3.90
CA ASP A 165 25.34 -13.63 -4.34
C ASP A 165 26.14 -14.19 -3.14
N GLU A 166 26.20 -13.43 -2.04
CA GLU A 166 26.87 -13.82 -0.79
C GLU A 166 25.95 -14.58 0.18
N LEU A 167 24.63 -14.60 -0.04
CA LEU A 167 23.63 -15.12 0.90
C LEU A 167 23.96 -16.55 1.34
N ALA A 168 24.34 -17.41 0.39
CA ALA A 168 24.63 -18.82 0.63
C ALA A 168 25.88 -19.06 1.49
N GLN A 169 26.76 -18.06 1.62
CA GLN A 169 28.01 -18.14 2.37
C GLN A 169 27.89 -17.55 3.79
N LEU A 170 26.80 -16.84 4.08
CA LEU A 170 26.64 -16.16 5.36
C LEU A 170 26.16 -17.13 6.46
N PRO A 171 26.80 -17.13 7.64
CA PRO A 171 26.42 -18.01 8.74
C PRO A 171 25.09 -17.54 9.34
N TRP A 172 24.04 -18.37 9.28
CA TRP A 172 22.75 -18.07 9.87
C TRP A 172 22.64 -18.62 11.30
N PRO A 173 21.92 -17.95 12.23
CA PRO A 173 21.66 -18.51 13.56
C PRO A 173 20.68 -19.68 13.49
N ALA A 174 21.00 -20.77 14.19
CA ALA A 174 20.18 -21.98 14.20
C ALA A 174 18.73 -21.77 14.73
N ALA A 175 18.49 -20.72 15.52
CA ALA A 175 17.22 -20.52 16.25
C ALA A 175 16.00 -20.17 15.36
N ILE A 176 16.21 -19.71 14.13
CA ILE A 176 15.09 -19.26 13.25
C ILE A 176 14.39 -20.46 12.57
N THR A 177 14.96 -21.67 12.64
CA THR A 177 14.38 -22.87 12.01
C THR A 177 13.22 -23.51 12.80
N ALA A 178 12.96 -23.12 14.05
CA ALA A 178 12.04 -23.86 14.93
C ALA A 178 10.73 -23.14 15.31
N SER A 179 10.61 -21.83 15.08
CA SER A 179 9.53 -21.04 15.73
C SER A 179 8.33 -20.69 14.82
N ALA A 180 7.98 -21.55 13.86
CA ALA A 180 6.76 -21.40 13.05
C ALA A 180 5.72 -22.53 13.24
N HIS A 181 6.00 -23.56 14.06
CA HIS A 181 5.13 -24.75 14.18
C HIS A 181 4.51 -25.00 15.56
N ALA A 182 4.66 -24.09 16.53
CA ALA A 182 4.19 -24.34 17.90
C ALA A 182 3.03 -23.41 18.35
N THR A 183 1.92 -23.37 17.61
CA THR A 183 0.64 -22.89 18.18
C THR A 183 -0.61 -23.42 17.48
N LEU A 184 -0.62 -24.68 17.03
CA LEU A 184 -1.84 -25.38 16.64
C LEU A 184 -1.77 -26.83 17.09
N ALA A 185 -2.16 -27.11 18.34
CA ALA A 185 -3.01 -28.24 18.73
C ALA A 185 -2.95 -28.52 20.24
N THR A 186 -4.13 -28.90 20.76
CA THR A 186 -4.52 -29.40 22.10
C THR A 186 -5.05 -28.32 23.03
N GLY A 187 -6.28 -28.33 23.52
CA GLY A 187 -7.50 -29.18 23.43
C GLY A 187 -8.60 -28.37 24.16
N GLY A 188 -9.90 -28.63 24.20
CA GLY A 188 -10.84 -29.69 23.87
C GLY A 188 -12.14 -29.30 24.61
N ALA A 189 -13.31 -29.51 23.98
CA ALA A 189 -14.70 -29.54 24.49
C ALA A 189 -15.07 -28.70 25.75
N ASP A 190 -16.14 -27.87 25.78
CA ASP A 190 -17.53 -28.28 25.59
C ASP A 190 -18.51 -27.06 25.65
N ALA A 191 -19.73 -27.30 25.16
CA ALA A 191 -21.01 -26.66 25.54
C ALA A 191 -21.44 -25.27 24.98
N HIS A 192 -22.41 -25.38 24.06
CA HIS A 192 -23.61 -24.53 23.86
C HIS A 192 -23.49 -23.17 23.15
N ALA A 193 -23.69 -23.19 21.83
CA ALA A 193 -24.19 -22.05 21.06
C ALA A 193 -25.47 -22.46 20.29
N PRO A 194 -26.58 -21.69 20.37
CA PRO A 194 -27.77 -21.94 19.58
C PRO A 194 -27.60 -21.46 18.13
N GLN A 195 -28.13 -22.26 17.21
CA GLN A 195 -28.14 -22.06 15.76
C GLN A 195 -28.87 -20.78 15.35
N LEU A 196 -28.25 -20.00 14.46
CA LEU A 196 -28.95 -19.05 13.60
C LEU A 196 -28.74 -19.42 12.13
N GLN A 197 -29.87 -19.46 11.43
CA GLN A 197 -30.09 -20.08 10.13
C GLN A 197 -29.46 -19.26 9.00
N THR A 198 -28.80 -19.96 8.07
CA THR A 198 -28.26 -19.44 6.82
C THR A 198 -29.37 -19.39 5.75
N PRO A 199 -29.60 -18.25 5.05
CA PRO A 199 -30.38 -18.25 3.81
C PRO A 199 -29.53 -18.70 2.61
N PRO A 200 -30.16 -19.12 1.49
CA PRO A 200 -29.53 -19.94 0.46
C PRO A 200 -28.63 -19.14 -0.51
N HIS A 201 -27.53 -19.76 -0.92
CA HIS A 201 -26.64 -19.31 -1.99
C HIS A 201 -27.39 -19.11 -3.34
N PRO A 202 -27.14 -18.02 -4.10
CA PRO A 202 -27.28 -18.03 -5.53
C PRO A 202 -26.04 -18.64 -6.21
N GLN A 203 -26.31 -19.25 -7.35
CA GLN A 203 -25.48 -20.20 -8.08
C GLN A 203 -24.15 -19.64 -8.60
N ARG A 204 -23.14 -20.52 -8.58
CA ARG A 204 -21.84 -20.41 -9.28
C ARG A 204 -22.02 -19.92 -10.72
N LEU A 205 -21.56 -18.71 -11.01
CA LEU A 205 -21.09 -18.33 -12.33
C LEU A 205 -19.58 -18.60 -12.38
N GLN A 206 -19.17 -19.44 -13.33
CA GLN A 206 -17.79 -19.78 -13.59
C GLN A 206 -17.07 -18.57 -14.19
N GLY A 207 -16.00 -18.12 -13.55
CA GLY A 207 -15.12 -17.06 -14.01
C GLY A 207 -14.28 -16.53 -12.84
N ASP A 208 -13.06 -17.08 -12.73
CA ASP A 208 -12.00 -16.75 -11.77
C ASP A 208 -12.30 -16.94 -10.27
N GLY A 209 -11.29 -17.40 -9.53
CA GLY A 209 -11.43 -17.90 -8.15
C GLY A 209 -11.98 -16.85 -7.17
N PRO A 210 -12.55 -17.29 -6.03
CA PRO A 210 -12.98 -16.37 -4.98
C PRO A 210 -11.79 -15.53 -4.50
N GLY A 211 -11.84 -14.21 -4.70
CA GLY A 211 -10.88 -13.25 -4.14
C GLY A 211 -10.06 -12.42 -5.14
N GLN A 212 -10.16 -12.65 -6.46
CA GLN A 212 -9.51 -11.78 -7.44
C GLN A 212 -10.43 -10.63 -7.89
N PRO A 213 -9.97 -9.37 -7.87
CA PRO A 213 -10.71 -8.25 -8.45
C PRO A 213 -10.79 -8.43 -9.98
N PRO A 214 -11.88 -7.98 -10.64
CA PRO A 214 -11.88 -7.89 -12.09
C PRO A 214 -10.80 -6.90 -12.53
N ALA A 215 -10.10 -7.21 -13.62
CA ALA A 215 -9.14 -6.28 -14.20
C ALA A 215 -9.83 -4.96 -14.56
N LEU A 216 -9.18 -3.83 -14.29
CA LEU A 216 -9.73 -2.50 -14.54
C LEU A 216 -10.19 -2.33 -16.02
N HIS A 217 -9.47 -2.97 -16.94
CA HIS A 217 -9.83 -3.02 -18.35
C HIS A 217 -11.25 -3.52 -18.60
N ALA A 218 -11.69 -4.57 -17.90
CA ALA A 218 -13.03 -5.14 -18.05
C ALA A 218 -14.13 -4.14 -17.65
N ILE A 219 -13.86 -3.27 -16.67
CA ILE A 219 -14.79 -2.21 -16.24
C ILE A 219 -14.90 -1.14 -17.33
N ILE A 220 -13.77 -0.77 -17.94
CA ILE A 220 -13.71 0.23 -19.02
C ILE A 220 -14.48 -0.27 -20.24
N GLU A 221 -14.28 -1.52 -20.66
CA GLU A 221 -14.95 -2.10 -21.83
C GLU A 221 -16.44 -2.30 -21.61
N ALA A 222 -16.86 -2.72 -20.40
CA ALA A 222 -18.25 -3.01 -20.10
C ALA A 222 -19.15 -1.76 -20.05
N HIS A 223 -18.61 -0.59 -19.74
CA HIS A 223 -19.40 0.60 -19.38
C HIS A 223 -19.22 1.79 -20.34
N GLN A 224 -19.52 1.62 -21.62
CA GLN A 224 -19.52 2.76 -22.57
C GLN A 224 -20.65 3.78 -22.34
N GLY A 225 -21.59 3.48 -21.45
CA GLY A 225 -22.62 4.40 -21.02
C GLY A 225 -23.17 4.03 -19.64
N LEU A 226 -23.86 4.96 -19.02
CA LEU A 226 -24.45 4.80 -17.69
C LEU A 226 -25.90 5.27 -17.69
N ALA A 227 -26.77 4.48 -17.07
CA ALA A 227 -28.14 4.88 -16.77
C ALA A 227 -28.14 5.75 -15.52
N LEU A 228 -28.71 6.95 -15.63
CA LEU A 228 -28.83 7.93 -14.56
C LEU A 228 -30.29 8.36 -14.42
N GLN A 229 -30.67 8.89 -13.27
CA GLN A 229 -32.01 9.42 -13.04
C GLN A 229 -32.00 10.94 -12.95
N ALA A 230 -32.95 11.59 -13.61
CA ALA A 230 -33.12 13.03 -13.51
C ALA A 230 -33.63 13.43 -12.12
N LEU A 231 -33.06 14.50 -11.57
CA LEU A 231 -33.45 15.01 -10.25
C LEU A 231 -34.87 15.55 -10.19
N ALA A 232 -35.38 16.10 -11.30
CA ALA A 232 -36.66 16.81 -11.32
C ALA A 232 -37.87 15.86 -11.28
N ASP A 233 -37.79 14.73 -11.97
CA ASP A 233 -38.93 13.84 -12.22
C ASP A 233 -38.58 12.35 -12.10
N GLY A 234 -37.33 12.00 -11.76
CA GLY A 234 -36.84 10.62 -11.66
C GLY A 234 -36.68 9.91 -13.01
N ALA A 235 -36.84 10.61 -14.14
CA ALA A 235 -36.78 10.00 -15.46
C ALA A 235 -35.39 9.40 -15.72
N SER A 236 -35.37 8.14 -16.17
CA SER A 236 -34.12 7.48 -16.53
C SER A 236 -33.56 8.05 -17.84
N SER A 237 -32.31 8.46 -17.83
CA SER A 237 -31.56 8.92 -18.98
C SER A 237 -30.28 8.11 -19.13
N TRP A 238 -30.01 7.67 -20.36
CA TRP A 238 -28.72 7.09 -20.71
C TRP A 238 -27.76 8.21 -21.12
N LEU A 239 -26.54 8.18 -20.59
CA LEU A 239 -25.43 9.04 -21.00
C LEU A 239 -24.24 8.21 -21.47
N PRO A 240 -23.57 8.60 -22.58
CA PRO A 240 -22.31 8.00 -22.97
C PRO A 240 -21.21 8.39 -21.98
N MET A 241 -20.35 7.44 -21.67
CA MET A 241 -19.27 7.57 -20.69
C MET A 241 -17.92 7.41 -21.38
N GLN A 242 -16.97 8.25 -20.99
CA GLN A 242 -15.57 8.12 -21.36
C GLN A 242 -14.78 7.61 -20.16
N HIS A 243 -13.69 6.90 -20.44
CA HIS A 243 -12.79 6.40 -19.41
C HIS A 243 -11.36 6.67 -19.85
N HIS A 244 -10.53 7.09 -18.90
CA HIS A 244 -9.13 7.40 -19.13
C HIS A 244 -8.31 6.65 -18.10
N SER A 245 -7.58 5.63 -18.50
CA SER A 245 -6.69 4.89 -17.61
C SER A 245 -5.24 5.32 -17.79
N GLN A 246 -4.47 5.18 -16.72
CA GLN A 246 -3.02 5.33 -16.77
C GLN A 246 -2.38 3.97 -17.09
N PRO A 247 -1.18 3.95 -17.71
CA PRO A 247 -0.47 2.70 -17.96
C PRO A 247 -0.31 1.88 -16.66
N ALA A 248 -0.15 0.57 -16.81
CA ALA A 248 0.16 -0.30 -15.69
C ALA A 248 1.41 0.23 -14.95
N PRO A 249 1.41 0.20 -13.61
CA PRO A 249 2.61 0.50 -12.86
C PRO A 249 3.65 -0.58 -13.15
N GLU A 250 4.93 -0.24 -12.98
CA GLU A 250 5.99 -1.23 -13.11
C GLU A 250 5.78 -2.37 -12.11
N PRO A 251 5.97 -3.65 -12.50
CA PRO A 251 5.75 -4.78 -11.61
C PRO A 251 6.52 -4.66 -10.28
N ASP A 252 7.74 -4.13 -10.32
CA ASP A 252 8.60 -3.94 -9.15
C ASP A 252 8.00 -2.94 -8.15
N LEU A 253 7.28 -1.92 -8.64
CA LEU A 253 6.59 -0.93 -7.83
C LEU A 253 5.38 -1.54 -7.11
N LEU A 254 4.61 -2.40 -7.79
CA LEU A 254 3.52 -3.14 -7.15
C LEU A 254 4.03 -4.08 -6.06
N GLU A 255 5.14 -4.77 -6.31
CA GLU A 255 5.75 -5.64 -5.31
C GLU A 255 6.27 -4.86 -4.09
N PHE A 256 6.89 -3.69 -4.32
CA PHE A 256 7.29 -2.78 -3.25
C PHE A 256 6.09 -2.40 -2.36
N TYR A 257 4.99 -1.97 -2.97
CA TYR A 257 3.80 -1.58 -2.23
C TYR A 257 3.09 -2.75 -1.55
N GLN A 258 3.14 -3.94 -2.16
CA GLN A 258 2.64 -5.17 -1.54
C GLN A 258 3.44 -5.54 -0.29
N ALA A 259 4.76 -5.31 -0.30
CA ALA A 259 5.63 -5.55 0.86
C ALA A 259 5.44 -4.49 1.96
N LEU A 260 5.32 -3.21 1.57
CA LEU A 260 5.16 -2.08 2.50
C LEU A 260 3.87 -2.18 3.34
N TRP A 261 2.77 -2.58 2.72
CA TRP A 261 1.44 -2.54 3.35
C TRP A 261 0.81 -3.90 3.62
N GLY A 262 1.41 -4.98 3.10
CA GLY A 262 1.06 -6.36 3.45
C GLY A 262 -0.26 -6.87 2.88
N ALA A 263 -0.77 -7.94 3.51
CA ALA A 263 -1.95 -8.68 3.06
C ALA A 263 -3.23 -7.83 2.85
N PRO A 264 -3.56 -6.83 3.68
CA PRO A 264 -4.77 -6.02 3.54
C PRO A 264 -4.93 -5.35 2.17
N LEU A 265 -3.83 -5.01 1.50
CA LEU A 265 -3.84 -4.31 0.21
C LEU A 265 -3.79 -5.22 -1.02
N SER A 266 -3.63 -6.53 -0.85
CA SER A 266 -3.38 -7.46 -1.96
C SER A 266 -4.43 -7.38 -3.07
N SER A 267 -5.71 -7.33 -2.70
CA SER A 267 -6.80 -7.24 -3.68
C SER A 267 -6.89 -5.86 -4.34
N LEU A 268 -6.39 -4.80 -3.70
CA LEU A 268 -6.34 -3.47 -4.33
C LEU A 268 -5.18 -3.41 -5.33
N LEU A 269 -3.99 -3.86 -4.94
CA LEU A 269 -2.82 -3.90 -5.83
C LEU A 269 -3.04 -4.82 -7.03
N ALA A 270 -3.74 -5.95 -6.84
CA ALA A 270 -4.15 -6.82 -7.95
C ALA A 270 -5.06 -6.10 -8.97
N ALA A 271 -5.94 -5.18 -8.53
CA ALA A 271 -6.76 -4.39 -9.45
C ALA A 271 -5.92 -3.36 -10.24
N TYR A 272 -4.86 -2.85 -9.61
CA TYR A 272 -3.93 -1.89 -10.18
C TYR A 272 -2.87 -2.53 -11.10
N ALA A 273 -2.74 -3.86 -11.10
CA ALA A 273 -1.78 -4.59 -11.92
C ALA A 273 -1.87 -4.30 -13.43
N SER A 274 -3.04 -3.89 -13.91
CA SER A 274 -3.26 -3.53 -15.31
C SER A 274 -3.18 -2.03 -15.60
N HIS A 275 -3.41 -1.17 -14.60
CA HIS A 275 -3.54 0.28 -14.78
C HIS A 275 -3.24 1.00 -13.46
N ASN A 276 -2.35 2.00 -13.47
CA ASN A 276 -1.99 2.78 -12.29
C ASN A 276 -2.98 3.93 -12.03
N GLY A 277 -4.22 3.59 -11.76
CA GLY A 277 -5.31 4.56 -11.60
C GLY A 277 -6.00 4.92 -12.91
N ALA A 278 -7.13 5.61 -12.79
CA ALA A 278 -8.02 5.95 -13.90
C ALA A 278 -9.06 7.00 -13.51
N ARG A 279 -9.55 7.72 -14.52
CA ARG A 279 -10.77 8.53 -14.44
C ARG A 279 -11.86 7.76 -15.16
N LEU A 280 -12.83 7.26 -14.41
CA LEU A 280 -13.92 6.42 -14.89
C LEU A 280 -15.24 7.19 -14.90
N PHE A 281 -16.13 6.81 -15.81
CA PHE A 281 -17.47 7.38 -15.99
C PHE A 281 -17.41 8.90 -16.21
N CYS A 282 -16.53 9.34 -17.10
CA CYS A 282 -16.39 10.76 -17.44
C CYS A 282 -17.49 11.18 -18.43
N HIS A 283 -18.11 12.33 -18.18
CA HIS A 283 -19.04 12.96 -19.11
C HIS A 283 -18.99 14.48 -18.99
N GLY A 284 -18.60 15.16 -20.07
CA GLY A 284 -18.25 16.59 -20.01
C GLY A 284 -17.10 16.79 -19.02
N ASP A 285 -17.25 17.77 -18.12
CA ASP A 285 -16.25 18.07 -17.09
C ASP A 285 -16.39 17.18 -15.83
N THR A 286 -17.44 16.37 -15.75
CA THR A 286 -17.72 15.52 -14.58
C THR A 286 -16.93 14.22 -14.66
N VAL A 287 -16.17 13.92 -13.59
CA VAL A 287 -15.55 12.62 -13.36
C VAL A 287 -16.41 11.84 -12.37
N GLY A 288 -16.88 10.66 -12.77
CA GLY A 288 -17.68 9.82 -11.87
C GLY A 288 -16.86 9.23 -10.72
N LEU A 289 -15.76 8.56 -11.07
CA LEU A 289 -14.85 7.96 -10.10
C LEU A 289 -13.41 8.22 -10.54
N GLN A 290 -12.62 8.82 -9.67
CA GLN A 290 -11.18 8.95 -9.87
C GLN A 290 -10.47 7.93 -8.99
N LEU A 291 -9.85 6.94 -9.63
CA LEU A 291 -8.88 6.04 -9.01
C LEU A 291 -7.51 6.73 -9.07
N PHE A 292 -6.93 7.02 -7.91
CA PHE A 292 -5.64 7.68 -7.82
C PHE A 292 -4.52 6.71 -8.17
N ALA A 293 -3.49 7.20 -8.85
CA ALA A 293 -2.25 6.47 -9.04
C ALA A 293 -1.61 6.17 -7.67
N ILE A 294 -0.88 5.06 -7.55
CA ILE A 294 -0.40 4.57 -6.25
C ILE A 294 0.51 5.61 -5.56
N GLU A 295 1.30 6.34 -6.34
CA GLU A 295 2.21 7.40 -5.88
C GLU A 295 1.45 8.57 -5.25
N GLN A 296 0.17 8.74 -5.58
CA GLN A 296 -0.68 9.81 -5.06
C GLN A 296 -1.34 9.44 -3.73
N TRP A 297 -1.39 8.16 -3.35
CA TRP A 297 -2.12 7.72 -2.15
C TRP A 297 -1.65 8.40 -0.85
N PRO A 298 -0.35 8.58 -0.57
CA PRO A 298 0.09 9.29 0.64
C PRO A 298 -0.38 10.75 0.66
N GLN A 299 -0.32 11.43 -0.49
CA GLN A 299 -0.81 12.81 -0.60
C GLN A 299 -2.32 12.89 -0.36
N GLN A 300 -3.11 11.98 -0.95
CA GLN A 300 -4.56 11.95 -0.75
C GLN A 300 -4.94 11.57 0.68
N GLN A 301 -4.15 10.72 1.33
CA GLN A 301 -4.31 10.43 2.75
C GLN A 301 -4.07 11.68 3.60
N ALA A 302 -3.00 12.44 3.35
CA ALA A 302 -2.73 13.67 4.06
C ALA A 302 -3.87 14.70 3.90
N HIS A 303 -4.39 14.86 2.68
CA HIS A 303 -5.55 15.73 2.41
C HIS A 303 -6.81 15.26 3.15
N MET A 304 -7.11 13.97 3.13
CA MET A 304 -8.24 13.41 3.88
C MET A 304 -8.09 13.66 5.38
N LEU A 305 -6.93 13.37 5.97
CA LEU A 305 -6.68 13.58 7.40
C LEU A 305 -6.78 15.07 7.78
N GLN A 306 -6.29 15.96 6.92
CA GLN A 306 -6.45 17.40 7.11
C GLN A 306 -7.92 17.82 7.07
N ALA A 307 -8.70 17.31 6.11
CA ALA A 307 -10.13 17.59 6.00
C ALA A 307 -10.89 17.10 7.25
N ALA A 308 -10.60 15.88 7.72
CA ALA A 308 -11.17 15.29 8.93
C ALA A 308 -10.87 16.12 10.19
N ARG A 309 -9.65 16.67 10.31
CA ARG A 309 -9.28 17.57 11.42
C ARG A 309 -10.03 18.91 11.37
N GLN A 310 -10.19 19.48 10.18
CA GLN A 310 -10.80 20.80 10.00
C GLN A 310 -12.33 20.80 10.18
N HIS A 311 -13.00 19.70 9.83
CA HIS A 311 -14.47 19.62 9.81
C HIS A 311 -15.05 18.83 10.99
N GLY A 312 -14.19 18.41 11.93
CA GLY A 312 -14.59 17.77 13.17
C GLY A 312 -14.99 16.31 12.98
N TRP A 313 -13.99 15.44 12.87
CA TRP A 313 -14.14 14.06 13.35
C TRP A 313 -14.68 14.10 14.79
N PRO A 314 -15.62 13.22 15.20
CA PRO A 314 -16.59 13.51 16.24
C PRO A 314 -15.96 14.13 17.50
N GLU A 315 -16.31 15.39 17.75
CA GLU A 315 -16.08 16.22 18.96
C GLU A 315 -14.65 16.31 19.55
N GLN A 316 -13.63 15.64 19.02
CA GLN A 316 -12.24 15.75 19.49
C GLN A 316 -11.22 15.73 18.32
N PRO A 317 -10.63 16.88 17.94
CA PRO A 317 -9.65 16.98 16.85
C PRO A 317 -8.39 16.13 17.05
N ASP A 318 -8.05 15.83 18.30
CA ASP A 318 -6.88 15.03 18.70
C ASP A 318 -7.17 13.51 18.74
N ALA A 319 -8.39 13.09 18.43
CA ALA A 319 -8.85 11.70 18.57
C ALA A 319 -9.21 11.03 17.22
N LEU A 320 -8.49 11.37 16.14
CA LEU A 320 -8.55 10.54 14.95
C LEU A 320 -8.11 9.12 15.33
N PRO A 321 -8.86 8.07 14.95
CA PRO A 321 -8.50 6.73 15.32
C PRO A 321 -7.24 6.29 14.56
N ASP A 322 -6.33 5.59 15.23
CA ASP A 322 -5.05 5.14 14.66
C ASP A 322 -5.20 4.39 13.32
N TRP A 323 -6.29 3.63 13.16
CA TRP A 323 -6.56 2.90 11.93
C TRP A 323 -6.80 3.83 10.73
N LEU A 324 -7.29 5.05 10.93
CA LEU A 324 -7.49 6.03 9.86
C LEU A 324 -6.15 6.57 9.35
N HIS A 325 -5.15 6.70 10.23
CA HIS A 325 -3.78 7.04 9.87
C HIS A 325 -3.08 5.93 9.06
N SER A 326 -3.59 4.70 9.14
CA SER A 326 -3.10 3.57 8.33
C SER A 326 -3.82 3.43 6.99
N ALA A 327 -4.84 4.25 6.71
CA ALA A 327 -5.75 4.04 5.59
C ALA A 327 -5.21 4.58 4.26
N VAL A 328 -5.29 3.75 3.23
CA VAL A 328 -4.93 4.12 1.86
C VAL A 328 -6.12 4.79 1.18
N CYS A 329 -5.95 6.04 0.74
CA CYS A 329 -6.93 6.76 -0.06
C CYS A 329 -6.73 6.47 -1.55
N PHE A 330 -7.46 5.47 -2.07
CA PHE A 330 -7.24 4.99 -3.43
C PHE A 330 -8.21 5.54 -4.47
N ALA A 331 -9.36 6.08 -4.05
CA ALA A 331 -10.29 6.69 -4.98
C ALA A 331 -11.11 7.84 -4.39
N GLN A 332 -11.76 8.60 -5.25
CA GLN A 332 -12.66 9.69 -4.90
C GLN A 332 -13.85 9.75 -5.86
N CYS A 333 -15.03 10.12 -5.35
CA CYS A 333 -16.27 10.18 -6.12
C CYS A 333 -17.05 11.49 -5.85
N GLY A 334 -17.21 12.30 -6.90
CA GLY A 334 -18.15 13.43 -6.96
C GLY A 334 -17.81 14.68 -6.14
N MET A 335 -17.38 14.55 -4.88
CA MET A 335 -16.99 15.66 -4.00
C MET A 335 -15.48 15.67 -3.77
N GLU A 336 -14.90 16.85 -3.56
CA GLU A 336 -13.47 17.03 -3.28
C GLU A 336 -12.99 16.40 -1.96
N ARG A 337 -13.91 15.99 -1.07
CA ARG A 337 -13.59 15.64 0.32
C ARG A 337 -13.94 14.22 0.74
N GLU A 338 -14.63 13.45 -0.10
CA GLU A 338 -15.02 12.09 0.26
C GLU A 338 -14.21 11.07 -0.52
N TYR A 339 -13.46 10.26 0.22
CA TYR A 339 -12.49 9.32 -0.30
C TYR A 339 -12.97 7.89 -0.08
N TRP A 340 -12.73 7.04 -1.05
CA TRP A 340 -12.72 5.60 -0.85
C TRP A 340 -11.38 5.21 -0.23
N ILE A 341 -11.47 4.60 0.94
CA ILE A 341 -10.30 4.24 1.74
C ILE A 341 -10.26 2.77 2.08
N LEU A 342 -9.04 2.28 2.29
CA LEU A 342 -8.74 0.93 2.74
C LEU A 342 -7.77 1.00 3.92
N PRO A 343 -8.23 0.81 5.17
CA PRO A 343 -7.37 0.71 6.34
C PRO A 343 -6.41 -0.47 6.24
N THR A 344 -5.13 -0.27 6.57
CA THR A 344 -4.14 -1.36 6.58
C THR A 344 -3.97 -1.97 7.98
N GLN A 345 -4.44 -1.29 9.02
CA GLN A 345 -4.36 -1.73 10.41
C GLN A 345 -5.72 -1.61 11.13
N GLY A 346 -5.83 -2.28 12.27
CA GLY A 346 -7.01 -2.22 13.13
C GLY A 346 -8.19 -3.12 12.68
N PRO A 347 -9.37 -2.96 13.30
CA PRO A 347 -10.51 -3.86 13.11
C PRO A 347 -11.15 -3.78 11.72
N LEU A 348 -10.88 -2.70 10.97
CA LEU A 348 -11.37 -2.48 9.61
C LEU A 348 -10.29 -2.78 8.55
N ALA A 349 -9.16 -3.38 8.95
CA ALA A 349 -8.06 -3.68 8.03
C ALA A 349 -8.54 -4.51 6.83
N GLY A 350 -8.18 -4.07 5.62
CA GLY A 350 -8.52 -4.72 4.36
C GLY A 350 -9.94 -4.46 3.86
N CYS A 351 -10.81 -3.85 4.66
CA CYS A 351 -12.15 -3.45 4.23
C CYS A 351 -12.11 -2.17 3.41
N VAL A 352 -13.12 -1.95 2.56
CA VAL A 352 -13.31 -0.68 1.84
C VAL A 352 -14.48 0.09 2.44
N LEU A 353 -14.26 1.37 2.66
CA LEU A 353 -15.19 2.32 3.28
C LEU A 353 -15.04 3.72 2.67
N LEU A 354 -16.07 4.54 2.84
CA LEU A 354 -16.02 5.98 2.58
C LEU A 354 -15.51 6.74 3.82
N SER A 355 -14.59 7.67 3.59
CA SER A 355 -13.90 8.42 4.65
C SER A 355 -14.82 9.28 5.52
N GLU A 356 -15.92 9.80 4.97
CA GLU A 356 -16.81 10.73 5.69
C GLU A 356 -18.09 10.04 6.15
N THR A 357 -18.63 9.08 5.40
CA THR A 357 -19.92 8.44 5.74
C THR A 357 -19.75 7.15 6.53
N ASP A 358 -18.90 6.24 6.07
CA ASP A 358 -18.78 4.91 6.66
C ASP A 358 -17.81 4.90 7.85
N ALA A 359 -16.70 5.63 7.71
CA ALA A 359 -15.63 5.68 8.68
C ALA A 359 -16.06 6.32 10.01
N LEU A 360 -16.90 7.38 9.97
CA LEU A 360 -17.52 7.98 11.16
C LEU A 360 -18.40 6.98 11.93
N ALA A 361 -19.09 6.10 11.20
CA ALA A 361 -19.93 5.08 11.79
C ALA A 361 -19.13 3.82 12.17
N GLY A 362 -17.85 3.72 11.81
CA GLY A 362 -17.06 2.48 11.96
C GLY A 362 -17.60 1.31 11.14
N HIS A 363 -18.34 1.59 10.05
CA HIS A 363 -18.96 0.57 9.21
C HIS A 363 -18.06 0.24 8.02
N ARG A 364 -17.95 -1.04 7.69
CA ARG A 364 -17.39 -1.46 6.39
C ARG A 364 -18.48 -1.43 5.33
N ARG A 365 -18.17 -0.89 4.15
CA ARG A 365 -19.09 -0.91 3.01
C ARG A 365 -18.87 -2.11 2.10
N PHE A 366 -17.60 -2.49 1.90
CA PHE A 366 -17.22 -3.73 1.26
C PHE A 366 -16.23 -4.49 2.12
N ALA A 367 -16.29 -5.83 2.04
CA ALA A 367 -15.41 -6.70 2.80
C ALA A 367 -13.94 -6.58 2.36
N ASP A 368 -13.70 -6.28 1.09
CA ASP A 368 -12.38 -6.14 0.48
C ASP A 368 -12.44 -5.31 -0.82
N ALA A 369 -11.27 -4.99 -1.38
CA ALA A 369 -11.16 -4.29 -2.65
C ALA A 369 -11.70 -5.11 -3.83
N ALA A 370 -11.61 -6.45 -3.80
CA ALA A 370 -12.17 -7.28 -4.86
C ALA A 370 -13.69 -7.09 -4.97
N SER A 371 -14.38 -7.07 -3.84
CA SER A 371 -15.82 -6.82 -3.72
C SER A 371 -16.20 -5.42 -4.20
N PHE A 372 -15.34 -4.42 -3.95
CA PHE A 372 -15.51 -3.07 -4.50
C PHE A 372 -15.45 -3.09 -6.03
N PHE A 373 -14.40 -3.65 -6.64
CA PHE A 373 -14.26 -3.67 -8.10
C PHE A 373 -15.30 -4.57 -8.79
N GLN A 374 -15.70 -5.69 -8.18
CA GLN A 374 -16.83 -6.50 -8.66
C GLN A 374 -18.14 -5.70 -8.64
N THR A 375 -18.38 -4.91 -7.59
CA THR A 375 -19.54 -4.03 -7.53
C THR A 375 -19.45 -2.92 -8.58
N LEU A 376 -18.25 -2.40 -8.86
CA LEU A 376 -18.04 -1.39 -9.91
C LEU A 376 -18.36 -1.94 -11.30
N LEU A 377 -17.99 -3.20 -11.56
CA LEU A 377 -18.30 -3.88 -12.81
C LEU A 377 -19.79 -4.16 -12.98
N HIS A 378 -20.49 -4.64 -11.94
CA HIS A 378 -21.87 -5.13 -12.09
C HIS A 378 -22.95 -4.15 -11.66
N ALA A 379 -22.64 -3.22 -10.76
CA ALA A 379 -23.58 -2.25 -10.19
C ALA A 379 -22.91 -0.91 -9.89
N PRO A 380 -22.36 -0.21 -10.91
CA PRO A 380 -21.56 1.01 -10.72
C PRO A 380 -22.30 2.11 -9.96
N ALA A 381 -23.63 2.20 -10.09
CA ALA A 381 -24.45 3.16 -9.35
C ALA A 381 -24.33 3.03 -7.81
N ARG A 382 -24.02 1.84 -7.28
CA ARG A 382 -23.79 1.62 -5.83
C ARG A 382 -22.52 2.28 -5.31
N ILE A 383 -21.54 2.50 -6.18
CA ILE A 383 -20.28 3.18 -5.86
C ILE A 383 -20.40 4.66 -6.21
N LEU A 384 -20.84 4.97 -7.43
CA LEU A 384 -20.96 6.35 -7.92
C LEU A 384 -22.00 7.18 -7.15
N GLY A 385 -23.07 6.55 -6.68
CA GLY A 385 -24.10 7.21 -5.88
C GLY A 385 -23.84 7.18 -4.37
N ALA A 386 -22.75 6.56 -3.91
CA ALA A 386 -22.55 6.29 -2.49
C ALA A 386 -22.40 7.57 -1.64
N SER A 387 -21.79 8.61 -2.21
CA SER A 387 -21.66 9.93 -1.60
C SER A 387 -22.95 10.77 -1.64
N GLY A 388 -23.91 10.40 -2.49
CA GLY A 388 -25.14 11.19 -2.74
C GLY A 388 -24.93 12.51 -3.50
N ASN A 389 -23.69 12.86 -3.84
CA ASN A 389 -23.32 14.19 -4.34
C ASN A 389 -22.94 14.23 -5.83
N LEU A 390 -22.70 13.09 -6.46
CA LEU A 390 -22.31 13.04 -7.88
C LEU A 390 -23.49 13.41 -8.79
N ARG A 391 -23.30 14.44 -9.63
CA ARG A 391 -24.30 14.95 -10.59
C ARG A 391 -23.69 15.04 -11.98
N TYR A 392 -24.42 14.58 -12.98
CA TYR A 392 -24.11 14.77 -14.40
C TYR A 392 -25.09 15.76 -15.03
N ARG A 393 -24.62 16.55 -16.00
CA ARG A 393 -25.46 17.49 -16.73
C ARG A 393 -25.82 16.95 -18.11
N LYS A 394 -27.10 17.03 -18.47
CA LYS A 394 -27.61 16.75 -19.82
C LYS A 394 -28.52 17.90 -20.26
N GLY A 395 -27.95 18.87 -20.98
CA GLY A 395 -28.66 20.14 -21.25
C GLY A 395 -28.96 20.88 -19.94
N ALA A 396 -30.23 21.21 -19.71
CA ALA A 396 -30.68 21.84 -18.47
C ALA A 396 -30.94 20.85 -17.31
N ALA A 397 -30.96 19.54 -17.58
CA ALA A 397 -31.24 18.53 -16.57
C ALA A 397 -29.98 18.15 -15.78
N LEU A 398 -30.16 17.94 -14.47
CA LEU A 398 -29.18 17.30 -13.59
C LEU A 398 -29.60 15.86 -13.34
N LEU A 399 -28.67 14.93 -13.53
CA LEU A 399 -28.87 13.50 -13.41
C LEU A 399 -27.97 12.94 -12.29
N GLU A 400 -28.43 11.91 -11.57
CA GLU A 400 -27.65 11.21 -10.55
C GLU A 400 -27.58 9.70 -10.78
N PRO A 401 -26.49 9.04 -10.32
CA PRO A 401 -26.47 7.59 -10.22
C PRO A 401 -27.43 7.15 -9.12
N ARG A 402 -28.42 6.34 -9.48
CA ARG A 402 -29.35 5.74 -8.51
C ARG A 402 -29.32 4.23 -8.66
N VAL A 403 -29.26 3.55 -7.53
CA VAL A 403 -29.51 2.11 -7.45
C VAL A 403 -31.00 1.94 -7.76
N ARG A 404 -31.36 1.23 -8.83
CA ARG A 404 -32.75 0.80 -8.99
C ARG A 404 -33.04 -0.20 -7.88
N ASP A 405 -34.05 0.06 -7.06
CA ASP A 405 -34.52 -0.88 -6.02
C ASP A 405 -35.16 -2.17 -6.61
N ASP A 406 -35.10 -2.37 -7.93
CA ASP A 406 -35.70 -3.50 -8.66
C ASP A 406 -34.99 -4.86 -8.47
N PHE A 407 -33.99 -4.97 -7.59
CA PHE A 407 -33.35 -6.27 -7.36
C PHE A 407 -34.23 -7.23 -6.52
N GLU A 408 -35.18 -6.72 -5.74
CA GLU A 408 -36.13 -7.58 -5.01
C GLU A 408 -37.29 -8.09 -5.88
N SER A 409 -37.64 -7.41 -6.97
CA SER A 409 -38.78 -7.79 -7.83
C SER A 409 -38.44 -8.89 -8.83
N ARG A 410 -37.15 -9.09 -9.16
CA ARG A 410 -36.68 -10.16 -10.07
C ARG A 410 -36.29 -11.47 -9.40
N LEU A 411 -36.22 -11.50 -8.07
CA LEU A 411 -36.02 -12.73 -7.27
C LEU A 411 -37.36 -13.33 -6.77
N ARG A 412 -38.50 -12.68 -7.05
CA ARG A 412 -39.85 -13.14 -6.70
C ARG A 412 -40.76 -13.42 -7.91
N ALA A 413 -40.22 -13.37 -9.12
CA ALA A 413 -40.89 -13.79 -10.36
C ALA A 413 -40.10 -14.96 -10.96
#